data_AF-A0A2E7BNL7-F1
#
_entry.id   AF-A0A2E7BNL7-F1
#
_cell.length_a   1.000
_cell.length_b   1.000
_cell.length_c   1.000
_cell.angle_alpha   90.00
_cell.angle_beta   90.00
_cell.angle_gamma   90.00
#
_symmetry.space_group_name_H-M   'P 1'
#
loop_
_entity.id
_entity.type
_entity.pdbx_description
1 polymer ?
#
loop_
_entity_poly.entity_id
_entity_poly.type
_entity_poly.pdbx_seq_one_letter_code
_entity_poly.pdbx_strand_id
1 'polypeptide(L)'
;MPSSNALLAADADTVDQPRTSLRTLLEELSRRGIGTIDGDRITGITVGSPEAEHRPVTFSELLALLECQAQATLTFQVDADTLAWLTVIPGQRQPVAEMKATRSSALVAIADAWETCCWPGA
;
A
#
# COMPACT_ATOMS: atom_id res chain seq x y z
N MET A 1 46.27 20.97 -5.04
CA MET A 1 45.71 19.70 -4.51
C MET A 1 44.28 19.58 -5.03
N PRO A 2 43.91 18.51 -5.75
CA PRO A 2 42.52 18.34 -6.18
C PRO A 2 41.71 17.76 -5.01
N SER A 3 40.70 18.49 -4.55
CA SER A 3 39.71 17.95 -3.62
C SER A 3 38.66 17.20 -4.42
N SER A 4 38.67 15.87 -4.28
CA SER A 4 37.62 14.96 -4.73
C SER A 4 36.29 15.32 -4.08
N ASN A 5 35.35 15.88 -4.84
CA ASN A 5 33.93 15.87 -4.48
C ASN A 5 33.28 14.63 -5.10
N ALA A 6 33.46 13.49 -4.43
CA ALA A 6 32.61 12.32 -4.59
C ALA A 6 31.47 12.46 -3.55
N LEU A 7 30.42 13.21 -3.90
CA LEU A 7 29.21 13.31 -3.09
C LEU A 7 28.11 13.91 -3.97
N LEU A 8 27.48 13.07 -4.79
CA LEU A 8 26.18 13.31 -5.44
C LEU A 8 25.73 11.97 -6.04
N ALA A 9 25.54 10.99 -5.16
CA ALA A 9 24.82 9.74 -5.45
C ALA A 9 23.74 9.53 -4.39
N ALA A 10 23.02 10.61 -4.04
CA ALA A 10 22.05 10.62 -2.94
C ALA A 10 20.63 11.04 -3.35
N ASP A 11 20.31 11.13 -4.65
CA ASP A 11 19.01 11.68 -5.09
C ASP A 11 18.23 10.78 -6.07
N ALA A 12 18.59 9.50 -6.21
CA ALA A 12 17.81 8.54 -6.99
C ALA A 12 17.03 7.51 -6.14
N ASP A 13 17.33 7.40 -4.84
CA ASP A 13 16.74 6.38 -3.95
C ASP A 13 15.43 6.82 -3.27
N THR A 14 15.11 8.11 -3.32
CA THR A 14 13.95 8.70 -2.63
C THR A 14 12.69 8.77 -3.48
N VAL A 15 12.80 8.63 -4.81
CA VAL A 15 11.68 8.91 -5.73
C VAL A 15 10.76 7.69 -5.95
N ASP A 16 11.23 6.47 -5.70
CA ASP A 16 10.42 5.25 -5.86
C ASP A 16 10.08 4.51 -4.55
N GLN A 17 10.70 4.88 -3.42
CA GLN A 17 10.55 4.15 -2.16
C GLN A 17 9.11 4.01 -1.65
N PRO A 18 8.22 5.03 -1.72
CA PRO A 18 6.82 4.89 -1.30
C PRO A 18 6.02 3.96 -2.23
N ARG A 19 6.34 3.99 -3.53
CA ARG A 19 5.73 3.11 -4.53
C ARG A 19 6.15 1.66 -4.27
N THR A 20 7.41 1.43 -3.91
CA THR A 20 7.92 0.11 -3.53
C THR A 20 7.25 -0.41 -2.24
N SER A 21 7.12 0.42 -1.20
CA SER A 21 6.52 0.00 0.08
C SER A 21 5.05 -0.36 -0.03
N LEU A 22 4.24 0.46 -0.69
CA LEU A 22 2.83 0.15 -0.88
C LEU A 22 2.65 -1.08 -1.79
N ARG A 23 3.40 -1.17 -2.89
CA ARG A 23 3.37 -2.35 -3.76
C ARG A 23 3.66 -3.62 -2.98
N THR A 24 4.72 -3.61 -2.18
CA THR A 24 5.14 -4.77 -1.37
C THR A 24 4.02 -5.20 -0.42
N LEU A 25 3.37 -4.26 0.25
CA LEU A 25 2.23 -4.54 1.12
C LEU A 25 1.06 -5.19 0.37
N LEU A 26 0.66 -4.59 -0.75
CA LEU A 26 -0.47 -5.09 -1.51
C LEU A 26 -0.16 -6.47 -2.13
N GLU A 27 1.07 -6.71 -2.58
CA GLU A 27 1.52 -8.02 -3.06
C GLU A 27 1.50 -9.07 -1.93
N GLU A 28 1.94 -8.72 -0.72
CA GLU A 28 1.87 -9.61 0.45
C GLU A 28 0.43 -9.93 0.86
N LEU A 29 -0.45 -8.92 0.86
CA LEU A 29 -1.88 -9.11 1.08
C LEU A 29 -2.50 -10.03 0.02
N SER A 30 -2.13 -9.85 -1.26
CA SER A 30 -2.56 -10.73 -2.35
C SER A 30 -2.06 -12.17 -2.16
N ARG A 31 -0.83 -12.38 -1.69
CA ARG A 31 -0.30 -13.72 -1.36
C ARG A 31 -1.11 -14.42 -0.26
N ARG A 32 -1.71 -13.63 0.63
CA ARG A 32 -2.56 -14.10 1.74
C ARG A 32 -4.05 -14.18 1.39
N GLY A 33 -4.41 -13.93 0.12
CA GLY A 33 -5.78 -13.99 -0.38
C GLY A 33 -6.63 -12.76 -0.03
N ILE A 34 -6.01 -11.64 0.35
CA ILE A 34 -6.69 -10.38 0.68
C ILE A 34 -6.56 -9.43 -0.52
N GLY A 35 -7.62 -9.35 -1.32
CA GLY A 35 -7.53 -8.74 -2.65
C GLY A 35 -6.64 -9.53 -3.61
N THR A 36 -6.52 -9.06 -4.84
CA THR A 36 -5.69 -9.71 -5.86
C THR A 36 -4.94 -8.68 -6.69
N ILE A 37 -3.65 -8.92 -6.89
CA ILE A 37 -2.79 -8.13 -7.77
C ILE A 37 -2.14 -9.05 -8.78
N ASP A 38 -2.33 -8.72 -10.05
CA ASP A 38 -1.80 -9.45 -11.19
C ASP A 38 -1.19 -8.45 -12.17
N GLY A 39 0.14 -8.29 -12.11
CA GLY A 39 0.86 -7.27 -12.84
C GLY A 39 0.47 -5.85 -12.37
N ASP A 40 -0.25 -5.12 -13.22
CA ASP A 40 -0.79 -3.78 -12.93
C ASP A 40 -2.28 -3.83 -12.58
N ARG A 41 -2.94 -4.99 -12.69
CA ARG A 41 -4.37 -5.12 -12.42
C ARG A 41 -4.63 -5.40 -10.95
N ILE A 42 -5.55 -4.64 -10.35
CA ILE A 42 -6.02 -4.86 -8.97
C ILE A 42 -7.48 -5.30 -8.98
N THR A 43 -7.82 -6.32 -8.18
CA THR A 43 -9.19 -6.82 -8.02
C THR A 43 -9.51 -6.98 -6.53
N GLY A 44 -10.73 -6.62 -6.12
CA GLY A 44 -11.16 -6.69 -4.72
C GLY A 44 -10.50 -5.65 -3.81
N ILE A 45 -9.85 -4.62 -4.38
CA ILE A 45 -9.31 -3.47 -3.65
C ILE A 45 -9.86 -2.20 -4.28
N THR A 46 -10.35 -1.27 -3.46
CA THR A 46 -10.93 0.01 -3.89
C THR A 46 -10.43 1.15 -3.04
N VAL A 47 -10.41 2.37 -3.60
CA VAL A 47 -9.91 3.58 -2.92
C VAL A 47 -11.09 4.45 -2.52
N GLY A 48 -11.10 4.89 -1.26
CA GLY A 48 -12.08 5.83 -0.73
C GLY A 48 -12.93 5.24 0.40
N SER A 49 -14.15 5.73 0.54
CA SER A 49 -15.09 5.24 1.54
C SER A 49 -15.66 3.86 1.13
N PRO A 50 -16.21 3.07 2.06
CA PRO A 50 -16.94 1.86 1.71
C PRO A 50 -18.15 2.12 0.79
N GLU A 51 -18.63 3.36 0.67
CA GLU A 51 -19.67 3.74 -0.30
C GLU A 51 -19.10 4.22 -1.65
N ALA A 52 -17.78 4.38 -1.79
CA ALA A 52 -17.16 4.73 -3.05
C ALA A 52 -17.42 3.61 -4.07
N GLU A 53 -17.69 3.99 -5.33
CA GLU A 53 -17.90 3.02 -6.40
C GLU A 53 -16.71 2.07 -6.46
N HIS A 54 -16.99 0.77 -6.32
CA HIS A 54 -15.99 -0.28 -6.40
C HIS A 54 -15.62 -0.51 -7.88
N ARG A 55 -14.93 0.46 -8.47
CA ARG A 55 -14.39 0.30 -9.82
C ARG A 55 -13.05 -0.42 -9.73
N PRO A 56 -12.82 -1.44 -10.58
CA PRO A 56 -11.47 -1.97 -10.77
C PRO A 56 -10.54 -0.82 -11.15
N VAL A 57 -9.39 -0.74 -10.48
CA VAL A 57 -8.34 0.22 -10.77
C VAL A 57 -7.04 -0.52 -11.06
N THR A 58 -6.14 0.09 -11.80
CA THR A 58 -4.76 -0.41 -11.91
C THR A 58 -3.91 0.04 -10.72
N PHE A 59 -2.78 -0.60 -10.50
CA PHE A 59 -1.81 -0.17 -9.50
C PHE A 59 -1.26 1.22 -9.83
N SER A 60 -1.02 1.49 -11.11
CA SER A 60 -0.64 2.83 -11.59
C SER A 60 -1.70 3.90 -11.31
N GLU A 61 -2.99 3.58 -11.52
CA GLU A 61 -4.11 4.48 -11.19
C GLU A 61 -4.25 4.68 -9.68
N LEU A 62 -4.12 3.61 -8.90
CA LEU A 62 -4.09 3.67 -7.44
C LEU A 62 -2.99 4.62 -6.95
N LEU A 63 -1.76 4.47 -7.46
CA LEU A 63 -0.66 5.37 -7.12
C LEU A 63 -0.94 6.82 -7.52
N ALA A 64 -1.48 7.05 -8.72
CA ALA A 64 -1.83 8.41 -9.16
C ALA A 64 -2.92 9.04 -8.27
N LEU A 65 -3.90 8.26 -7.81
CA LEU A 65 -4.93 8.72 -6.87
C LEU A 65 -4.34 9.06 -5.50
N LEU A 66 -3.40 8.24 -5.03
CA LEU A 66 -2.69 8.47 -3.78
C LEU A 66 -1.79 9.70 -3.84
N GLU A 67 -1.08 9.93 -4.94
CA GLU A 67 -0.24 11.13 -5.12
C GLU A 67 -1.06 12.42 -5.09
N CYS A 68 -2.34 12.36 -5.46
CA CYS A 68 -3.27 13.50 -5.39
C CYS A 68 -3.90 13.70 -4.01
N GLN A 69 -3.70 12.78 -3.04
CA GLN A 69 -4.38 12.79 -1.75
C GLN A 69 -3.38 12.81 -0.59
N ALA A 70 -3.66 13.59 0.46
CA ALA A 70 -2.85 13.58 1.68
C ALA A 70 -2.95 12.23 2.42
N GLN A 71 -4.07 11.53 2.26
CA GLN A 71 -4.40 10.26 2.89
C GLN A 71 -5.52 9.61 2.08
N ALA A 72 -5.49 8.28 1.96
CA ALA A 72 -6.59 7.54 1.36
C ALA A 72 -6.88 6.26 2.13
N THR A 73 -8.10 5.76 2.07
CA THR A 73 -8.47 4.46 2.64
C THR A 73 -8.62 3.45 1.51
N LEU A 74 -7.86 2.36 1.59
CA LEU A 74 -7.98 1.20 0.72
C LEU A 74 -8.95 0.23 1.38
N THR A 75 -10.02 -0.14 0.68
CA THR A 75 -10.96 -1.16 1.11
C THR A 75 -10.63 -2.47 0.41
N PHE A 76 -10.54 -3.56 1.16
CA PHE A 76 -10.24 -4.90 0.68
C PHE A 76 -11.43 -5.80 0.93
N GLN A 77 -11.80 -6.59 -0.07
CA GLN A 77 -12.69 -7.72 0.10
C GLN A 77 -11.87 -8.97 0.45
N VAL A 78 -12.04 -9.46 1.68
CA VAL A 78 -11.36 -10.67 2.18
C VAL A 78 -12.20 -11.91 1.83
N ASP A 79 -13.52 -11.81 1.98
CA ASP A 79 -14.49 -12.82 1.54
C ASP A 79 -15.85 -12.15 1.25
N ALA A 80 -16.92 -12.93 1.08
CA ALA A 80 -18.25 -12.41 0.76
C ALA A 80 -18.82 -11.43 1.81
N ASP A 81 -18.48 -11.60 3.08
CA ASP A 81 -19.03 -10.83 4.20
C ASP A 81 -17.96 -10.04 4.97
N THR A 82 -16.69 -10.21 4.61
CA THR A 82 -15.55 -9.65 5.33
C THR A 82 -14.87 -8.59 4.51
N LEU A 83 -14.93 -7.35 5.02
CA LEU A 83 -14.19 -6.21 4.50
C LEU A 83 -13.08 -5.82 5.47
N ALA A 84 -12.02 -5.28 4.90
CA ALA A 84 -10.98 -4.63 5.67
C ALA A 84 -10.57 -3.31 5.03
N TRP A 85 -9.98 -2.46 5.84
CA TRP A 85 -9.61 -1.11 5.46
C TRP A 85 -8.20 -0.80 5.91
N LEU A 86 -7.41 -0.25 5.01
CA LEU A 86 -6.10 0.31 5.29
C LEU A 86 -6.09 1.78 4.91
N THR A 87 -6.00 2.63 5.91
CA THR A 87 -5.75 4.03 5.70
C THR A 87 -4.26 4.23 5.46
N VAL A 88 -3.91 4.72 4.27
CA VAL A 88 -2.54 4.97 3.86
C VAL A 88 -2.25 6.47 3.75
N ILE A 89 -1.06 6.88 4.19
CA ILE A 89 -0.50 8.22 4.01
C ILE A 89 0.66 8.09 3.01
N PRO A 90 0.46 8.55 1.77
CA PRO A 90 1.49 8.50 0.73
C PRO A 90 2.75 9.28 1.14
N GLY A 91 3.92 8.79 0.71
CA GLY A 91 5.21 9.42 1.02
C GLY A 91 5.77 9.10 2.41
N GLN A 92 5.02 8.39 3.27
CA GLN A 92 5.55 7.87 4.53
C GLN A 92 6.30 6.55 4.31
N ARG A 93 7.36 6.33 5.11
CA ARG A 93 8.10 5.05 5.12
C ARG A 93 7.23 3.88 5.54
N GLN A 94 6.40 4.12 6.56
CA GLN A 94 5.32 3.25 6.99
C GLN A 94 4.02 3.84 6.44
N PRO A 95 3.53 3.39 5.27
CA PRO A 95 2.40 4.02 4.64
C PRO A 95 1.09 3.84 5.39
N VAL A 96 0.92 2.85 6.28
CA VAL A 96 -0.36 2.60 6.96
C VAL A 96 -0.48 3.42 8.26
N ALA A 97 -1.50 4.27 8.32
CA ALA A 97 -1.84 5.06 9.51
C ALA A 97 -2.95 4.40 10.35
N GLU A 98 -3.84 3.63 9.73
CA GLU A 98 -4.93 2.96 10.44
C GLU A 98 -5.32 1.66 9.72
N MET A 99 -5.65 0.64 10.52
CA MET A 99 -6.20 -0.64 10.05
C MET A 99 -7.57 -0.88 10.69
N LYS A 100 -8.55 -1.29 9.90
CA LYS A 100 -9.89 -1.69 10.38
C LYS A 100 -10.33 -2.95 9.64
N ALA A 101 -11.22 -3.73 10.24
CA ALA A 101 -11.90 -4.82 9.55
C ALA A 101 -13.26 -5.13 10.19
N THR A 102 -14.18 -5.72 9.43
CA THR A 102 -15.47 -6.19 9.97
C THR A 102 -15.32 -7.38 10.91
N ARG A 103 -14.24 -8.15 10.76
CA ARG A 103 -13.91 -9.31 11.60
C ARG A 103 -12.48 -9.22 12.11
N SER A 104 -12.26 -9.62 13.37
CA SER A 104 -10.92 -9.62 13.98
C SER A 104 -9.93 -10.51 13.25
N SER A 105 -10.37 -11.61 12.63
CA SER A 105 -9.51 -12.49 11.84
C SER A 105 -8.88 -11.78 10.64
N ALA A 106 -9.65 -10.94 9.94
CA ALA A 106 -9.15 -10.15 8.82
C ALA A 106 -8.19 -9.05 9.29
N LEU A 107 -8.47 -8.41 10.42
CA LEU A 107 -7.55 -7.43 11.01
C LEU A 107 -6.20 -8.07 11.36
N VAL A 108 -6.21 -9.25 11.99
CA VAL A 108 -5.00 -10.01 12.31
C VAL A 108 -4.22 -10.40 11.05
N ALA A 109 -4.91 -10.89 10.02
CA ALA A 109 -4.26 -11.29 8.77
C ALA A 109 -3.57 -10.13 8.05
N ILE A 110 -4.16 -8.93 8.12
CA ILE A 110 -3.59 -7.72 7.52
C ILE A 110 -2.45 -7.16 8.35
N ALA A 111 -2.59 -7.15 9.68
CA ALA A 111 -1.50 -6.78 10.57
C ALA A 111 -0.30 -7.72 10.36
N ASP A 112 -0.52 -9.03 10.25
CA ASP A 112 0.55 -10.00 10.00
C ASP A 112 1.20 -9.81 8.61
N ALA A 113 0.41 -9.49 7.58
CA ALA A 113 0.93 -9.12 6.26
C ALA A 113 1.81 -7.86 6.32
N TRP A 114 1.37 -6.86 7.08
CA TRP A 114 2.10 -5.62 7.31
C TRP A 114 3.42 -5.86 8.04
N GLU A 115 3.43 -6.65 9.13
CA GLU A 115 4.65 -6.99 9.87
C GLU A 115 5.63 -7.83 9.02
N THR A 116 5.12 -8.62 8.07
CA THR A 116 5.95 -9.42 7.15
C THR A 116 6.69 -8.56 6.13
N CYS A 117 6.13 -7.39 5.77
CA CYS A 117 6.79 -6.45 4.89
C CYS A 117 7.95 -5.83 5.66
N CYS A 118 9.17 -6.37 5.53
CA CYS A 118 10.38 -5.86 6.18
C CYS A 118 10.61 -4.38 5.82
N TRP A 119 10.08 -3.47 6.63
CA TRP A 119 10.18 -2.03 6.40
C TRP A 119 11.63 -1.61 6.52
N PRO A 120 12.27 -1.10 5.46
CA PRO A 120 13.68 -0.71 5.54
C PRO A 120 13.87 0.38 6.61
N GLY A 121 14.64 0.05 7.65
CA GLY A 121 15.03 0.96 8.73
C GLY A 121 14.16 0.95 9.99
N ALA A 122 13.51 -0.18 10.33
CA ALA A 122 13.07 -0.44 11.71
C ALA A 122 14.28 -0.58 12.67
#